data_AF-A0A4P7UEP7-F1
#
_entry.id   AF-A0A4P7UEP7-F1
#
_cell.length_a   1.000
_cell.length_b   1.000
_cell.length_c   1.000
_cell.angle_alpha   90.00
_cell.angle_beta   90.00
_cell.angle_gamma   90.00
#
_symmetry.space_group_name_H-M   'P 1'
#
loop_
_entity.id
_entity.type
_entity.pdbx_description
1 polymer ?
#
loop_
_entity_poly.entity_id
_entity_poly.type
_entity_poly.pdbx_seq_one_letter_code
_entity_poly.pdbx_strand_id
1 'polypeptide(L)'
;MSHAYAAASRARRAVGALVLLLGLGVLTACVQMPTQGPLVRVDPQTTDEDDAGGFYDPRPPVGGADPEEIVLGFLEAMKATPVKTSVASEFLTERAQRAWSPEKGTITYSDFGPAVGLTRVRVPLVEAHRYDHRGAWQRRLPAGQATLSFPMVIEGEEWRIDAAPDALVVPESWFADGFQPASLYFLDPSGTLLVPEPVHVPGGDQMATALVRGLLAGAPDPRSPVAPCRRADGWR
;
A
#
# COMPACT_ATOMS: atom_id res chain seq x y z
N MET A 1 75.43 31.06 -47.75
CA MET A 1 74.60 30.97 -46.51
C MET A 1 73.18 30.55 -46.87
N SER A 2 72.96 29.35 -47.44
CA SER A 2 71.63 28.97 -47.99
C SER A 2 71.18 27.53 -47.71
N HIS A 3 71.88 26.75 -46.85
CA HIS A 3 71.56 25.34 -46.65
C HIS A 3 70.80 25.00 -45.35
N ALA A 4 70.52 25.97 -44.48
CA ALA A 4 69.95 25.68 -43.15
C ALA A 4 68.42 25.78 -43.03
N TYR A 5 67.69 26.35 -44.01
CA TYR A 5 66.26 26.65 -43.85
C TYR A 5 65.28 25.57 -44.37
N ALA A 6 65.74 24.61 -45.19
CA ALA A 6 64.84 23.65 -45.82
C ALA A 6 64.41 22.48 -44.91
N ALA A 7 65.27 22.06 -43.97
CA ALA A 7 65.05 20.85 -43.15
C ALA A 7 63.99 21.04 -42.05
N ALA A 8 63.91 22.22 -41.44
CA ALA A 8 62.99 22.48 -40.33
C ALA A 8 61.51 22.54 -40.75
N SER A 9 61.23 22.85 -42.02
CA SER A 9 59.85 22.96 -42.55
C SER A 9 59.20 21.60 -42.85
N ARG A 10 60.00 20.58 -43.21
CA ARG A 10 59.51 19.23 -43.53
C ARG A 10 59.18 18.44 -42.27
N ALA A 11 60.00 18.56 -41.23
CA ALA A 11 59.75 17.90 -39.94
C ALA A 11 58.48 18.43 -39.24
N ARG A 12 58.23 19.75 -39.27
CA ARG A 12 57.00 20.35 -38.69
C ARG A 12 55.73 19.95 -39.46
N ARG A 13 55.81 19.79 -40.79
CA ARG A 13 54.67 19.32 -41.61
C ARG A 13 54.39 17.83 -41.41
N ALA A 14 55.42 17.00 -41.23
CA ALA A 14 55.26 15.58 -40.94
C ALA A 14 54.64 15.34 -39.55
N VAL A 15 55.07 16.10 -38.52
CA VAL A 15 54.50 16.02 -37.17
C VAL A 15 53.05 16.54 -37.15
N GLY A 16 52.75 17.64 -37.86
CA GLY A 16 51.38 18.15 -37.98
C GLY A 16 50.43 17.17 -38.68
N ALA A 17 50.89 16.49 -39.74
CA ALA A 17 50.10 15.47 -40.43
C ALA A 17 49.85 14.22 -39.56
N LEU A 18 50.84 13.80 -38.78
CA LEU A 18 50.71 12.65 -37.88
C LEU A 18 49.73 12.93 -36.72
N VAL A 19 49.75 14.13 -36.15
CA VAL A 19 48.80 14.55 -35.11
C VAL A 19 47.38 14.68 -35.65
N LEU A 20 47.20 15.18 -36.89
CA LEU A 20 45.89 15.27 -37.52
C LEU A 20 45.31 13.88 -37.85
N LEU A 21 46.15 12.94 -38.29
CA LEU A 21 45.77 11.55 -38.56
C LEU A 21 45.42 10.79 -37.27
N LEU A 22 46.15 11.01 -36.18
CA LEU A 22 45.80 10.43 -34.87
C LEU A 22 44.52 11.04 -34.28
N GLY A 23 44.28 12.34 -34.49
CA GLY A 23 43.07 13.01 -34.01
C GLY A 23 41.78 12.54 -34.72
N LEU A 24 41.84 12.22 -36.01
CA LEU A 24 40.68 11.71 -36.76
C LEU A 24 40.29 10.27 -36.38
N GLY A 25 41.22 9.46 -35.87
CA GLY A 25 40.95 8.07 -35.49
C GLY A 25 40.13 7.92 -34.20
N VAL A 26 40.10 8.93 -33.33
CA VAL A 26 39.40 8.86 -32.03
C VAL A 26 37.90 9.18 -32.16
N LEU A 27 37.47 9.74 -33.31
CA LEU A 27 36.07 10.14 -33.55
C LEU A 27 35.21 9.07 -34.25
N THR A 28 35.78 7.92 -34.63
CA THR A 28 35.03 6.83 -35.29
C THR A 28 34.80 5.61 -34.38
N ALA A 29 34.91 5.77 -33.06
CA ALA A 29 34.42 4.78 -32.11
C ALA A 29 32.88 4.77 -32.10
N CYS A 30 32.27 4.29 -33.18
CA CYS A 30 30.87 3.92 -33.19
C CYS A 30 30.72 2.71 -32.26
N VAL A 31 30.14 2.93 -31.09
CA VAL A 31 29.68 1.85 -30.22
C VAL A 31 28.54 1.16 -30.94
N GLN A 32 28.84 0.03 -31.58
CA GLN A 32 27.83 -0.78 -32.25
C GLN A 32 27.20 -1.70 -31.21
N MET A 33 26.00 -1.33 -30.78
CA MET A 33 25.18 -2.16 -29.90
C MET A 33 24.83 -3.45 -30.66
N PRO A 34 25.12 -4.65 -30.12
CA PRO A 34 24.75 -5.90 -30.78
C PRO A 34 23.23 -5.98 -30.84
N THR A 35 22.66 -5.87 -32.05
CA THR A 35 21.21 -5.93 -32.28
C THR A 35 20.68 -7.37 -32.33
N GLN A 36 21.56 -8.37 -32.16
CA GLN A 36 21.21 -9.78 -32.21
C GLN A 36 21.88 -10.51 -31.05
N GLY A 37 21.11 -10.71 -29.98
CA GLY A 37 21.36 -11.74 -28.98
C GLY A 37 20.50 -12.96 -29.27
N PRO A 38 20.82 -14.15 -28.73
CA PRO A 38 19.91 -15.27 -28.78
C PRO A 38 18.57 -14.84 -28.18
N LEU A 39 17.49 -15.01 -28.95
CA LEU A 39 16.14 -14.92 -28.41
C LEU A 39 15.97 -16.11 -27.47
N VAL A 40 16.27 -15.91 -26.19
CA VAL A 40 15.81 -16.83 -25.16
C VAL A 40 14.30 -16.66 -25.14
N ARG A 41 13.58 -17.60 -25.75
CA ARG A 41 12.17 -17.79 -25.42
C ARG A 41 12.15 -18.18 -23.96
N VAL A 42 11.93 -17.18 -23.11
CA VAL A 42 11.26 -17.40 -21.84
C VAL A 42 9.93 -17.99 -22.30
N ASP A 43 9.75 -19.31 -22.13
CA ASP A 43 8.40 -19.82 -22.04
C ASP A 43 7.70 -18.86 -21.09
N PRO A 44 6.52 -18.32 -21.43
CA PRO A 44 5.70 -17.81 -20.37
C PRO A 44 5.59 -19.00 -19.42
N GLN A 45 6.35 -18.94 -18.32
CA GLN A 45 5.83 -19.32 -17.03
C GLN A 45 4.41 -18.82 -17.15
N THR A 46 3.47 -19.75 -17.22
CA THR A 46 2.07 -19.44 -17.01
C THR A 46 2.13 -18.39 -15.93
N THR A 47 1.89 -17.14 -16.32
CA THR A 47 1.49 -16.15 -15.36
C THR A 47 0.11 -16.72 -15.05
N ASP A 48 0.08 -17.71 -14.15
CA ASP A 48 -0.89 -17.71 -13.09
C ASP A 48 -0.92 -16.23 -12.75
N GLU A 49 -1.97 -15.56 -13.24
CA GLU A 49 -2.20 -14.13 -13.05
C GLU A 49 -1.68 -13.82 -11.66
N ASP A 50 -0.59 -13.05 -11.54
CA ASP A 50 0.14 -12.86 -10.28
C ASP A 50 -0.92 -12.57 -9.22
N ASP A 51 -1.23 -13.61 -8.44
CA ASP A 51 -2.43 -13.66 -7.63
C ASP A 51 -2.18 -12.60 -6.57
N ALA A 52 -2.95 -11.52 -6.66
CA ALA A 52 -2.74 -10.31 -5.90
C ALA A 52 -2.82 -10.63 -4.40
N GLY A 53 -1.67 -10.91 -3.77
CA GLY A 53 -1.58 -11.37 -2.39
C GLY A 53 -2.03 -12.83 -2.24
N GLY A 54 -1.17 -13.67 -1.65
CA GLY A 54 -1.50 -15.08 -1.42
C GLY A 54 -2.83 -15.28 -0.68
N PHE A 55 -3.56 -16.32 -1.07
CA PHE A 55 -4.82 -16.71 -0.41
C PHE A 55 -4.57 -17.05 1.07
N TYR A 56 -5.34 -16.44 1.97
CA TYR A 56 -5.29 -16.70 3.40
C TYR A 56 -6.69 -16.85 3.96
N ASP A 57 -6.99 -18.04 4.47
CA ASP A 57 -8.26 -18.35 5.13
C ASP A 57 -8.03 -18.55 6.64
N PRO A 58 -8.45 -17.61 7.49
CA PRO A 58 -8.22 -17.68 8.92
C PRO A 58 -9.06 -18.76 9.59
N ARG A 59 -8.64 -19.18 10.78
CA ARG A 59 -9.36 -20.16 11.58
C ARG A 59 -10.50 -19.50 12.39
N PRO A 60 -11.63 -20.20 12.59
CA PRO A 60 -12.70 -19.76 13.47
C PRO A 60 -12.28 -19.77 14.95
N PRO A 61 -13.09 -19.19 15.87
CA PRO A 61 -12.80 -19.25 17.31
C PRO A 61 -12.72 -20.69 17.80
N VAL A 62 -11.71 -20.96 18.64
CA VAL A 62 -11.53 -22.27 19.29
C VAL A 62 -12.35 -22.29 20.59
N GLY A 63 -13.02 -23.40 20.86
CA GLY A 63 -13.78 -23.58 22.09
C GLY A 63 -12.89 -23.57 23.34
N GLY A 64 -13.37 -22.98 24.41
CA GLY A 64 -12.66 -22.80 25.67
C GLY A 64 -11.54 -21.75 25.65
N ALA A 65 -11.38 -21.00 24.55
CA ALA A 65 -10.41 -19.91 24.46
C ALA A 65 -10.72 -18.80 25.47
N ASP A 66 -9.67 -18.22 26.06
CA ASP A 66 -9.83 -17.10 26.97
C ASP A 66 -10.18 -15.79 26.20
N PRO A 67 -10.61 -14.72 26.89
CA PRO A 67 -10.99 -13.48 26.21
C PRO A 67 -9.89 -12.83 25.37
N GLU A 68 -8.63 -12.94 25.80
CA GLU A 68 -7.49 -12.35 25.11
C GLU A 68 -7.22 -13.13 23.83
N GLU A 69 -7.27 -14.45 23.88
CA GLU A 69 -7.18 -15.35 22.73
C GLU A 69 -8.30 -15.11 21.70
N ILE A 70 -9.54 -14.90 22.16
CA ILE A 70 -10.67 -14.55 21.28
C ILE A 70 -10.42 -13.24 20.53
N VAL A 71 -9.92 -12.20 21.21
CA VAL A 71 -9.62 -10.91 20.57
C VAL A 71 -8.45 -11.02 19.59
N LEU A 72 -7.40 -11.76 19.94
CA LEU A 72 -6.26 -11.98 19.05
C LEU A 72 -6.67 -12.79 17.81
N GLY A 73 -7.52 -13.81 17.99
CA GLY A 73 -8.09 -14.58 16.89
C GLY A 73 -8.99 -13.72 15.98
N PHE A 74 -9.78 -12.81 16.55
CA PHE A 74 -10.55 -11.83 15.78
C PHE A 74 -9.64 -10.95 14.91
N LEU A 75 -8.60 -10.34 15.48
CA LEU A 75 -7.65 -9.51 14.72
C LEU A 75 -6.87 -10.31 13.67
N GLU A 76 -6.56 -11.57 13.96
CA GLU A 76 -5.95 -12.50 13.00
C GLU A 76 -6.90 -12.76 11.82
N ALA A 77 -8.18 -13.00 12.11
CA ALA A 77 -9.20 -13.28 11.11
C ALA A 77 -9.53 -12.08 10.21
N MET A 78 -9.19 -10.85 10.62
CA MET A 78 -9.33 -9.66 9.78
C MET A 78 -8.34 -9.63 8.60
N LYS A 79 -7.29 -10.45 8.62
CA LYS A 79 -6.27 -10.52 7.57
C LYS A 79 -6.60 -11.51 6.44
N ALA A 80 -7.85 -11.95 6.33
CA ALA A 80 -8.25 -12.90 5.28
C ALA A 80 -8.00 -12.32 3.87
N THR A 81 -7.44 -13.13 2.98
CA THR A 81 -7.14 -12.76 1.59
C THR A 81 -7.82 -13.76 0.64
N PRO A 82 -8.67 -13.32 -0.31
CA PRO A 82 -9.13 -11.95 -0.54
C PRO A 82 -9.87 -11.34 0.66
N VAL A 83 -9.92 -10.00 0.72
CA VAL A 83 -10.52 -9.27 1.85
C VAL A 83 -11.95 -9.74 2.12
N LYS A 84 -12.15 -10.40 3.27
CA LYS A 84 -13.43 -10.88 3.77
C LYS A 84 -13.43 -10.88 5.29
N THR A 85 -14.59 -10.63 5.91
CA THR A 85 -14.73 -10.54 7.37
C THR A 85 -15.69 -11.58 7.95
N SER A 86 -16.11 -12.56 7.14
CA SER A 86 -17.05 -13.61 7.57
C SER A 86 -16.51 -14.42 8.75
N VAL A 87 -15.25 -14.87 8.70
CA VAL A 87 -14.66 -15.63 9.81
C VAL A 87 -14.41 -14.74 11.03
N ALA A 88 -13.99 -13.49 10.82
CA ALA A 88 -13.84 -12.53 11.91
C ALA A 88 -15.17 -12.29 12.65
N SER A 89 -16.30 -12.29 11.94
CA SER A 89 -17.62 -12.15 12.56
C SER A 89 -17.95 -13.30 13.52
N GLU A 90 -17.38 -14.49 13.35
CA GLU A 90 -17.65 -15.64 14.22
C GLU A 90 -17.13 -15.45 15.65
N PHE A 91 -16.16 -14.56 15.86
CA PHE A 91 -15.65 -14.20 17.19
C PHE A 91 -16.59 -13.24 17.96
N LEU A 92 -17.55 -12.63 17.25
CA LEU A 92 -18.52 -11.70 17.81
C LEU A 92 -19.74 -12.45 18.35
N THR A 93 -20.44 -11.84 19.30
CA THR A 93 -21.79 -12.30 19.69
C THR A 93 -22.75 -12.22 18.51
N GLU A 94 -23.81 -13.03 18.50
CA GLU A 94 -24.82 -12.95 17.43
C GLU A 94 -25.40 -11.54 17.24
N ARG A 95 -25.60 -10.82 18.35
CA ARG A 95 -26.09 -9.43 18.32
C ARG A 95 -25.05 -8.50 17.67
N ALA A 96 -23.78 -8.64 18.03
CA ALA A 96 -22.71 -7.85 17.47
C ALA A 96 -22.51 -8.16 15.98
N GLN A 97 -22.58 -9.42 15.55
CA GLN A 97 -22.50 -9.81 14.15
C GLN A 97 -23.49 -9.07 13.26
N ARG A 98 -24.74 -8.92 13.74
CA ARG A 98 -25.80 -8.22 12.98
C ARG A 98 -25.62 -6.70 12.93
N ALA A 99 -24.92 -6.12 13.90
CA ALA A 99 -24.77 -4.67 14.02
C ALA A 99 -23.43 -4.15 13.48
N TRP A 100 -22.42 -5.02 13.41
CA TRP A 100 -21.06 -4.68 13.03
C TRP A 100 -20.95 -4.36 11.54
N SER A 101 -20.23 -3.27 11.23
CA SER A 101 -20.03 -2.81 9.85
C SER A 101 -18.55 -2.56 9.58
N PRO A 102 -17.75 -3.60 9.27
CA PRO A 102 -16.31 -3.45 9.02
C PRO A 102 -15.98 -2.57 7.81
N GLU A 103 -16.91 -2.39 6.87
CA GLU A 103 -16.75 -1.58 5.67
C GLU A 103 -16.82 -0.07 5.91
N LYS A 104 -17.15 0.40 7.12
CA LYS A 104 -17.23 1.84 7.42
C LYS A 104 -15.86 2.53 7.49
N GLY A 105 -14.77 1.78 7.49
CA GLY A 105 -13.42 2.32 7.34
C GLY A 105 -12.34 1.28 7.59
N THR A 106 -11.09 1.73 7.60
CA THR A 106 -9.94 0.87 7.89
C THR A 106 -9.06 1.51 8.96
N ILE A 107 -8.54 0.70 9.86
CA ILE A 107 -7.50 1.05 10.82
C ILE A 107 -6.29 0.20 10.49
N THR A 108 -5.18 0.83 10.11
CA THR A 108 -3.89 0.14 9.99
C THR A 108 -3.04 0.39 11.23
N TYR A 109 -2.11 -0.49 11.52
CA TYR A 109 -1.14 -0.34 12.61
C TYR A 109 0.17 -1.03 12.23
N SER A 110 1.30 -0.54 12.74
CA SER A 110 2.60 -1.19 12.49
C SER A 110 2.86 -2.35 13.44
N ASP A 111 2.38 -2.24 14.68
CA ASP A 111 2.45 -3.27 15.71
C ASP A 111 1.31 -3.09 16.73
N PHE A 112 1.14 -4.04 17.65
CA PHE A 112 0.28 -3.88 18.82
C PHE A 112 0.96 -4.40 20.09
N GLY A 113 0.67 -3.77 21.23
CA GLY A 113 1.08 -4.30 22.54
C GLY A 113 0.11 -5.38 23.04
N PRO A 114 0.40 -5.99 24.21
CA PRO A 114 -0.34 -7.14 24.69
C PRO A 114 -1.85 -6.85 24.82
N ALA A 115 -2.67 -7.82 24.40
CA ALA A 115 -4.09 -7.85 24.71
C ALA A 115 -4.23 -8.12 26.21
N VAL A 116 -4.92 -7.24 26.94
CA VAL A 116 -5.08 -7.39 28.39
C VAL A 116 -6.52 -7.15 28.81
N GLY A 117 -7.10 -8.10 29.55
CA GLY A 117 -8.36 -7.95 30.26
C GLY A 117 -9.27 -9.16 30.17
N LEU A 118 -10.33 -9.17 30.98
CA LEU A 118 -11.30 -10.28 31.03
C LEU A 118 -12.65 -9.86 30.41
N THR A 119 -13.45 -9.08 31.16
CA THR A 119 -14.76 -8.58 30.68
C THR A 119 -14.64 -7.43 29.67
N ARG A 120 -13.43 -6.89 29.53
CA ARG A 120 -13.07 -5.91 28.52
C ARG A 120 -11.59 -6.05 28.21
N VAL A 121 -11.29 -6.53 27.02
CA VAL A 121 -9.91 -6.67 26.53
C VAL A 121 -9.51 -5.35 25.87
N ARG A 122 -8.29 -4.88 26.16
CA ARG A 122 -7.69 -3.70 25.52
C ARG A 122 -6.46 -4.10 24.74
N VAL A 123 -6.32 -3.56 23.54
CA VAL A 123 -5.19 -3.80 22.64
C VAL A 123 -4.60 -2.44 22.22
N PRO A 124 -3.44 -2.03 22.77
CA PRO A 124 -2.79 -0.80 22.34
C PRO A 124 -2.16 -1.00 20.95
N LEU A 125 -2.44 -0.09 20.02
CA LEU A 125 -1.89 -0.10 18.67
C LEU A 125 -0.71 0.86 18.58
N VAL A 126 0.27 0.49 17.76
CA VAL A 126 1.46 1.27 17.46
C VAL A 126 1.33 1.86 16.05
N GLU A 127 1.62 3.15 15.92
CA GLU A 127 1.51 3.93 14.68
C GLU A 127 0.18 3.76 13.93
N ALA A 128 -0.94 3.73 14.64
CA ALA A 128 -2.21 3.45 14.00
C ALA A 128 -2.68 4.59 13.07
N HIS A 129 -3.17 4.26 11.89
CA HIS A 129 -3.76 5.18 10.93
C HIS A 129 -5.22 4.83 10.66
N ARG A 130 -6.05 5.84 10.37
CA ARG A 130 -7.46 5.66 10.01
C ARG A 130 -7.71 6.09 8.58
N TYR A 131 -8.46 5.27 7.87
CA TYR A 131 -9.02 5.50 6.55
C TYR A 131 -10.55 5.49 6.65
N ASP A 132 -11.21 6.25 5.78
CA ASP A 132 -12.67 6.20 5.67
C ASP A 132 -13.15 4.98 4.85
N HIS A 133 -14.46 4.84 4.71
CA HIS A 133 -15.10 3.77 3.94
C HIS A 133 -14.74 3.72 2.44
N ARG A 134 -14.13 4.79 1.88
CA ARG A 134 -13.66 4.83 0.50
C ARG A 134 -12.18 4.43 0.39
N GLY A 135 -11.50 4.26 1.52
CA GLY A 135 -10.06 4.06 1.58
C GLY A 135 -9.25 5.36 1.56
N ALA A 136 -9.88 6.52 1.74
CA ALA A 136 -9.16 7.80 1.85
C ALA A 136 -8.53 7.92 3.23
N TRP A 137 -7.23 8.21 3.29
CA TRP A 137 -6.52 8.43 4.54
C TRP A 137 -7.10 9.65 5.26
N GLN A 138 -7.40 9.51 6.55
CA GLN A 138 -7.98 10.59 7.36
C GLN A 138 -6.93 11.20 8.29
N ARG A 139 -6.34 10.37 9.15
CA ARG A 139 -5.37 10.79 10.16
C ARG A 139 -4.60 9.63 10.76
N ARG A 140 -3.44 9.94 11.35
CA ARG A 140 -2.81 9.10 12.37
C ARG A 140 -3.59 9.21 13.68
N LEU A 141 -3.86 8.10 14.33
CA LEU A 141 -4.49 8.07 15.66
C LEU A 141 -3.44 8.50 16.71
N PRO A 142 -3.74 9.51 17.55
CA PRO A 142 -2.88 9.83 18.68
C PRO A 142 -2.74 8.65 19.64
N ALA A 143 -1.63 8.54 20.38
CA ALA A 143 -1.39 7.43 21.31
C ALA A 143 -2.55 7.19 22.28
N GLY A 144 -3.17 8.25 22.82
CA GLY A 144 -4.34 8.14 23.72
C GLY A 144 -5.64 7.67 23.04
N GLN A 145 -5.67 7.56 21.71
CA GLN A 145 -6.77 7.04 20.90
C GLN A 145 -6.41 5.74 20.16
N ALA A 146 -5.14 5.32 20.21
CA ALA A 146 -4.62 4.11 19.57
C ALA A 146 -4.73 2.92 20.54
N THR A 147 -5.89 2.71 21.15
CA THR A 147 -6.16 1.51 21.95
C THR A 147 -7.55 1.00 21.61
N LEU A 148 -7.60 -0.20 21.06
CA LEU A 148 -8.86 -0.90 20.82
C LEU A 148 -9.41 -1.42 22.13
N SER A 149 -10.72 -1.42 22.27
CA SER A 149 -11.40 -1.95 23.45
C SER A 149 -12.56 -2.82 23.01
N PHE A 150 -12.52 -4.08 23.46
CA PHE A 150 -13.50 -5.10 23.13
C PHE A 150 -14.22 -5.51 24.41
N PRO A 151 -15.49 -5.11 24.62
CA PRO A 151 -16.31 -5.67 25.67
C PRO A 151 -16.53 -7.16 25.40
N MET A 152 -16.40 -7.98 26.43
CA MET A 152 -16.44 -9.44 26.32
C MET A 152 -17.61 -9.99 27.15
N VAL A 153 -18.30 -10.97 26.60
CA VAL A 153 -19.40 -11.68 27.27
C VAL A 153 -19.29 -13.17 27.00
N ILE A 154 -19.96 -13.98 27.82
CA ILE A 154 -20.12 -15.41 27.59
C ILE A 154 -21.43 -15.63 26.84
N GLU A 155 -21.37 -16.29 25.69
CA GLU A 155 -22.53 -16.68 24.87
C GLU A 155 -22.38 -18.17 24.53
N GLY A 156 -23.34 -18.99 24.97
CA GLY A 156 -23.27 -20.45 24.74
C GLY A 156 -22.05 -21.12 25.37
N GLU A 157 -21.72 -20.76 26.61
CA GLU A 157 -20.54 -21.26 27.37
C GLU A 157 -19.17 -20.80 26.84
N GLU A 158 -19.14 -20.01 25.77
CA GLU A 158 -17.91 -19.54 25.13
C GLU A 158 -17.76 -18.02 25.24
N TRP A 159 -16.51 -17.53 25.29
CA TRP A 159 -16.25 -16.09 25.22
C TRP A 159 -16.50 -15.54 23.82
N ARG A 160 -17.15 -14.38 23.75
CA ARG A 160 -17.46 -13.65 22.52
C ARG A 160 -17.28 -12.14 22.71
N ILE A 161 -16.94 -11.46 21.61
CA ILE A 161 -16.81 -10.01 21.56
C ILE A 161 -18.21 -9.39 21.39
N ASP A 162 -18.60 -8.53 22.32
CA ASP A 162 -19.93 -7.91 22.36
C ASP A 162 -20.01 -6.61 21.54
N ALA A 163 -18.86 -5.99 21.26
CA ALA A 163 -18.74 -4.88 20.32
C ALA A 163 -17.31 -4.80 19.75
N ALA A 164 -17.21 -4.51 18.46
CA ALA A 164 -15.96 -4.26 17.76
C ALA A 164 -16.01 -2.91 17.03
N PRO A 165 -14.86 -2.31 16.69
CA PRO A 165 -14.83 -1.16 15.80
C PRO A 165 -15.50 -1.48 14.46
N ASP A 166 -16.33 -0.57 13.97
CA ASP A 166 -16.86 -0.59 12.60
C ASP A 166 -15.74 -0.19 11.62
N ALA A 167 -14.74 -1.05 11.50
CA ALA A 167 -13.62 -0.89 10.61
C ALA A 167 -12.91 -2.23 10.36
N LEU A 168 -12.29 -2.37 9.20
CA LEU A 168 -11.23 -3.35 8.96
C LEU A 168 -10.01 -2.95 9.82
N VAL A 169 -9.48 -3.85 10.65
CA VAL A 169 -8.34 -3.57 11.53
C VAL A 169 -7.22 -4.54 11.19
N VAL A 170 -6.15 -4.05 10.58
CA VAL A 170 -5.12 -4.91 9.96
C VAL A 170 -3.71 -4.31 10.10
N PRO A 171 -2.65 -5.12 10.06
CA PRO A 171 -1.28 -4.60 9.98
C PRO A 171 -1.08 -3.75 8.73
N GLU A 172 -0.24 -2.72 8.84
CA GLU A 172 0.13 -1.86 7.71
C GLU A 172 0.83 -2.63 6.59
N SER A 173 1.64 -3.64 6.92
CA SER A 173 2.27 -4.52 5.92
C SER A 173 1.24 -5.28 5.08
N TRP A 174 0.27 -5.92 5.74
CA TRP A 174 -0.80 -6.64 5.06
C TRP A 174 -1.65 -5.69 4.19
N PHE A 175 -1.93 -4.49 4.70
CA PHE A 175 -2.65 -3.47 3.94
C PHE A 175 -1.86 -3.01 2.70
N ALA A 176 -0.55 -2.80 2.83
CA ALA A 176 0.32 -2.40 1.73
C ALA A 176 0.43 -3.48 0.64
N ASP A 177 0.35 -4.76 1.01
CA ASP A 177 0.39 -5.88 0.08
C ASP A 177 -0.94 -6.09 -0.66
N GLY A 178 -2.07 -5.92 0.04
CA GLY A 178 -3.41 -6.21 -0.48
C GLY A 178 -4.17 -5.04 -1.09
N PHE A 179 -3.72 -3.80 -0.87
CA PHE A 179 -4.39 -2.58 -1.34
C PHE A 179 -3.52 -1.77 -2.29
N GLN A 180 -4.17 -1.13 -3.26
CA GLN A 180 -3.52 -0.32 -4.28
C GLN A 180 -3.96 1.14 -4.18
N PRO A 181 -3.04 2.10 -4.38
CA PRO A 181 -3.40 3.50 -4.45
C PRO A 181 -4.17 3.79 -5.75
N ALA A 182 -5.23 4.59 -5.63
CA ALA A 182 -6.04 5.09 -6.73
C ALA A 182 -6.51 6.52 -6.43
N SER A 183 -7.24 7.13 -7.37
CA SER A 183 -7.83 8.46 -7.19
C SER A 183 -9.29 8.47 -7.66
N LEU A 184 -10.19 8.89 -6.78
CA LEU A 184 -11.56 9.22 -7.13
C LEU A 184 -11.62 10.67 -7.54
N TYR A 185 -12.29 10.99 -8.64
CA TYR A 185 -12.37 12.36 -9.14
C TYR A 185 -13.78 12.90 -8.93
N PHE A 186 -13.89 13.97 -8.14
CA PHE A 186 -15.16 14.64 -7.87
C PHE A 186 -15.17 16.05 -8.46
N LEU A 187 -16.33 16.54 -8.86
CA LEU A 187 -16.47 17.94 -9.27
C LEU A 187 -16.32 18.87 -8.06
N ASP A 188 -15.59 19.96 -8.25
CA ASP A 188 -15.58 21.08 -7.32
C ASP A 188 -16.98 21.73 -7.23
N PRO A 189 -17.26 22.58 -6.21
CA PRO A 189 -18.58 23.21 -6.07
C PRO A 189 -19.02 24.05 -7.27
N SER A 190 -18.09 24.54 -8.10
CA SER A 190 -18.43 25.26 -9.34
C SER A 190 -18.80 24.33 -10.50
N GLY A 191 -18.52 23.04 -10.39
CA GLY A 191 -18.77 22.05 -11.45
C GLY A 191 -17.82 22.17 -12.64
N THR A 192 -16.66 22.83 -12.48
CA THR A 192 -15.75 23.11 -13.59
C THR A 192 -14.42 22.35 -13.51
N LEU A 193 -14.02 21.96 -12.29
CA LEU A 193 -12.76 21.28 -12.04
C LEU A 193 -13.02 19.92 -11.39
N LEU A 194 -12.24 18.92 -11.81
CA LEU A 194 -12.18 17.64 -11.13
C LEU A 194 -11.09 17.68 -10.06
N VAL A 195 -11.47 17.45 -8.82
CA VAL A 195 -10.58 17.37 -7.67
C VAL A 195 -10.29 15.89 -7.39
N PRO A 196 -9.02 15.46 -7.43
CA PRO A 196 -8.65 14.10 -7.08
C PRO A 196 -8.73 13.89 -5.55
N GLU A 197 -9.32 12.79 -5.15
CA GLU A 197 -9.34 12.24 -3.79
C GLU A 197 -8.51 10.95 -3.78
N PRO A 198 -7.31 10.94 -3.18
CA PRO A 198 -6.48 9.75 -3.08
C PRO A 198 -7.13 8.69 -2.17
N VAL A 199 -7.24 7.47 -2.67
CA VAL A 199 -7.81 6.33 -1.94
C VAL A 199 -6.93 5.10 -2.06
N HIS A 200 -7.04 4.19 -1.09
CA HIS A 200 -6.47 2.85 -1.15
C HIS A 200 -7.61 1.85 -1.28
N VAL A 201 -7.61 1.06 -2.35
CA VAL A 201 -8.67 0.09 -2.65
C VAL A 201 -8.10 -1.33 -2.67
N PRO A 202 -8.88 -2.36 -2.29
CA PRO A 202 -8.43 -3.75 -2.40
C PRO A 202 -8.02 -4.06 -3.84
N GLY A 203 -6.91 -4.78 -4.01
CA GLY A 203 -6.45 -5.26 -5.31
C GLY A 203 -7.34 -6.36 -5.91
N GLY A 204 -6.98 -6.79 -7.11
CA GLY A 204 -7.67 -7.88 -7.82
C GLY A 204 -9.14 -7.57 -8.14
N ASP A 205 -9.99 -8.59 -8.07
CA ASP A 205 -11.39 -8.53 -8.51
C ASP A 205 -12.27 -7.54 -7.71
N GLN A 206 -11.82 -7.15 -6.51
CA GLN A 206 -12.58 -6.24 -5.64
C GLN A 206 -12.37 -4.76 -6.01
N MET A 207 -11.32 -4.44 -6.77
CA MET A 207 -10.92 -3.06 -7.05
C MET A 207 -12.03 -2.24 -7.74
N ALA A 208 -12.60 -2.77 -8.83
CA ALA A 208 -13.60 -2.06 -9.61
C ALA A 208 -14.84 -1.73 -8.77
N THR A 209 -15.31 -2.67 -7.96
CA THR A 209 -16.45 -2.48 -7.07
C THR A 209 -16.15 -1.43 -6.00
N ALA A 210 -14.95 -1.46 -5.40
CA ALA A 210 -14.53 -0.50 -4.39
C ALA A 210 -14.49 0.93 -4.95
N LEU A 211 -13.92 1.12 -6.14
CA LEU A 211 -13.87 2.43 -6.80
C LEU A 211 -15.26 2.99 -7.13
N VAL A 212 -16.16 2.16 -7.68
CA VAL A 212 -17.54 2.58 -7.98
C VAL A 212 -18.30 2.94 -6.72
N ARG A 213 -18.22 2.13 -5.65
CA ARG A 213 -18.82 2.47 -4.35
C ARG A 213 -18.28 3.78 -3.80
N GLY A 214 -16.97 4.01 -3.94
CA GLY A 214 -16.32 5.25 -3.54
C GLY A 214 -16.87 6.48 -4.27
N LEU A 215 -17.09 6.38 -5.58
CA LEU A 215 -17.72 7.45 -6.37
C LEU A 215 -19.18 7.70 -5.95
N LEU A 216 -19.94 6.63 -5.70
CA LEU A 216 -21.35 6.72 -5.29
C LEU A 216 -21.52 7.30 -3.88
N ALA A 217 -20.53 7.14 -3.00
CA ALA A 217 -20.52 7.78 -1.70
C ALA A 217 -20.34 9.31 -1.78
N GLY A 218 -19.90 9.83 -2.93
CA GLY A 218 -19.74 11.25 -3.18
C GLY A 218 -18.44 11.83 -2.62
N ALA A 219 -18.27 13.14 -2.80
CA ALA A 219 -17.08 13.87 -2.36
C ALA A 219 -16.97 13.90 -0.82
N PRO A 220 -15.75 14.05 -0.27
CA PRO A 220 -15.57 14.23 1.18
C PRO A 220 -16.34 15.45 1.69
N ASP A 221 -16.86 15.38 2.92
CA ASP A 221 -17.40 16.57 3.58
C ASP A 221 -16.23 17.54 3.83
N PRO A 222 -16.24 18.77 3.27
CA PRO A 222 -15.18 19.76 3.49
C PRO A 222 -15.04 20.20 4.95
N ARG A 223 -16.01 19.86 5.82
CA ARG A 223 -15.93 20.08 7.27
C ARG A 223 -15.30 18.92 8.04
N SER A 224 -15.03 17.80 7.38
CA SER A 224 -14.25 16.71 7.97
C SER A 224 -12.81 17.21 8.16
N PRO A 225 -12.18 16.98 9.33
CA PRO A 225 -10.79 17.38 9.54
C PRO A 225 -9.87 16.47 8.73
N VAL A 226 -9.73 16.77 7.43
CA VAL A 226 -8.70 16.18 6.57
C VAL A 226 -7.39 16.89 6.92
N ALA A 227 -6.33 16.13 7.24
CA ALA A 227 -5.04 16.77 7.39
C ALA A 227 -4.64 17.40 6.05
N PRO A 228 -4.14 18.65 6.01
CA PRO A 228 -3.71 19.24 4.76
C PRO A 228 -2.64 18.35 4.12
N CYS A 229 -2.72 18.14 2.81
CA CYS A 229 -1.62 17.55 2.05
C CYS A 229 -0.32 18.26 2.47
N ARG A 230 0.62 17.52 3.04
CA ARG A 230 1.99 18.03 3.20
C ARG A 230 2.47 18.36 1.79
N ARG A 231 2.62 19.65 1.51
CA ARG A 231 3.33 20.10 0.32
C ARG A 231 4.71 19.47 0.40
N ALA A 232 5.09 18.69 -0.61
CA ALA A 232 6.43 18.10 -0.70
C ALA A 232 7.42 19.24 -0.95
N ASP A 233 7.81 19.93 0.11
CA ASP A 233 8.84 20.95 0.07
C ASP A 233 10.19 20.23 0.12
N GLY A 234 10.81 20.03 -1.05
CA GLY A 234 12.26 19.77 -1.12
C GLY A 234 12.68 18.50 -1.87
N TRP A 235 12.70 18.59 -3.20
CA TRP A 235 13.82 18.02 -3.96
C TRP A 235 14.67 19.21 -4.42
N ARG A 236 15.83 19.40 -3.77
CA ARG A 236 16.94 20.22 -4.28
C ARG A 236 18.09 19.29 -4.61
#